data_AF-A0A2C9VD50-F1
#
_entry.id   AF-A0A2C9VD50-F1
#
_cell.length_a   1.000
_cell.length_b   1.000
_cell.length_c   1.000
_cell.angle_alpha   90.00
_cell.angle_beta   90.00
_cell.angle_gamma   90.00
#
_symmetry.space_group_name_H-M   'P 1'
#
loop_
_entity.id
_entity.type
_entity.pdbx_description
1 polymer ?
#
loop_
_entity_poly.entity_id
_entity_poly.type
_entity_poly.pdbx_seq_one_letter_code
_entity_poly.pdbx_strand_id
1 'polypeptide(L)'
;FAESMVEEKKSEQCFESVNNTAEDHQHKKKKLLKRLNFEELGLDPPPELPSEWMNKIEKKGGVDVKLVIMKQMFPTDLNPHHDRLSIPFRQIRNEFLTEDEKTKLIEQKSITVKLMEPCGSESELYLRQWNLKNTSCYALTTRWKQVIKEFKQNDIIQLWSFRVQGELQLALIKVPYASASASASASTDVNGGGGGGGVSLKNQFCMCLERTKTT
;
A
#
# COMPACT_ATOMS: atom_id res chain seq x y z
N PHE A 1 -43.11 -31.69 -23.11
CA PHE A 1 -41.80 -31.54 -22.44
C PHE A 1 -41.14 -30.30 -23.01
N ALA A 2 -41.32 -29.17 -22.32
CA ALA A 2 -40.73 -27.88 -22.65
C ALA A 2 -40.11 -27.38 -21.34
N GLU A 3 -38.78 -27.38 -21.27
CA GLU A 3 -38.04 -26.82 -20.13
C GLU A 3 -37.72 -25.35 -20.43
N SER A 4 -38.18 -24.50 -19.51
CA SER A 4 -37.97 -23.05 -19.50
C SER A 4 -36.64 -22.69 -18.82
N MET A 5 -35.99 -21.69 -19.41
CA MET A 5 -34.77 -21.01 -19.00
C MET A 5 -34.87 -20.41 -17.58
N VAL A 6 -33.81 -20.54 -16.79
CA VAL A 6 -33.45 -19.55 -15.77
C VAL A 6 -32.02 -19.09 -16.06
N GLU A 7 -31.93 -17.81 -16.40
CA GLU A 7 -30.73 -17.08 -16.81
C GLU A 7 -30.03 -16.54 -15.56
N GLU A 8 -28.88 -17.12 -15.21
CA GLU A 8 -28.03 -16.62 -14.12
C GLU A 8 -26.99 -15.65 -14.71
N LYS A 9 -27.20 -14.35 -14.49
CA LYS A 9 -26.30 -13.27 -14.93
C LYS A 9 -24.98 -13.32 -14.16
N LYS A 10 -24.00 -13.99 -14.77
CA LYS A 10 -22.59 -13.95 -14.40
C LYS A 10 -22.00 -12.60 -14.84
N SER A 11 -21.80 -11.68 -13.90
CA SER A 11 -21.12 -10.41 -14.17
C SER A 11 -19.61 -10.63 -14.32
N GLU A 12 -19.19 -11.01 -15.53
CA GLU A 12 -17.81 -10.91 -15.98
C GLU A 12 -17.59 -9.51 -16.57
N GLN A 13 -16.72 -8.69 -15.97
CA GLN A 13 -15.98 -7.71 -16.76
C GLN A 13 -14.66 -7.33 -16.09
N CYS A 14 -13.60 -8.01 -16.55
CA CYS A 14 -12.26 -7.46 -16.58
C CYS A 14 -11.70 -7.74 -17.97
N PHE A 15 -11.39 -6.65 -18.68
CA PHE A 15 -10.73 -6.58 -19.99
C PHE A 15 -11.60 -6.88 -21.21
N GLU A 16 -12.21 -5.83 -21.76
CA GLU A 16 -12.75 -5.86 -23.11
C GLU A 16 -11.61 -5.58 -24.10
N SER A 17 -11.28 -6.59 -24.89
CA SER A 17 -10.39 -6.49 -26.05
C SER A 17 -11.26 -6.16 -27.26
N VAL A 18 -11.10 -4.96 -27.82
CA VAL A 18 -11.59 -4.66 -29.18
C VAL A 18 -10.38 -4.31 -30.04
N ASN A 19 -10.16 -5.11 -31.07
CA ASN A 19 -9.15 -4.87 -32.10
C ASN A 19 -9.79 -4.21 -33.33
N ASN A 20 -8.96 -3.37 -33.96
CA ASN A 20 -8.96 -2.88 -35.34
C ASN A 20 -9.74 -1.61 -35.66
N THR A 21 -9.00 -0.49 -35.68
CA THR A 21 -8.74 0.20 -36.95
C THR A 21 -7.27 0.65 -36.94
N ALA A 22 -6.49 0.16 -37.92
CA ALA A 22 -5.19 0.73 -38.31
C ALA A 22 -5.44 2.19 -38.72
N GLU A 23 -4.67 3.21 -38.37
CA GLU A 23 -3.23 3.41 -38.36
C GLU A 23 -2.94 4.53 -37.30
N ASP A 24 -1.68 4.74 -36.87
CA ASP A 24 -1.21 5.79 -35.92
C ASP A 24 -0.92 5.39 -34.45
N HIS A 25 -0.86 4.10 -34.13
CA HIS A 25 -0.52 3.62 -32.77
C HIS A 25 0.98 3.43 -32.47
N GLN A 26 1.89 4.13 -33.16
CA GLN A 26 3.33 3.85 -33.04
C GLN A 26 4.09 4.61 -31.92
N HIS A 27 3.46 5.53 -31.17
CA HIS A 27 4.16 6.36 -30.15
C HIS A 27 3.77 6.14 -28.68
N LYS A 28 2.88 5.21 -28.33
CA LYS A 28 2.53 4.89 -26.93
C LYS A 28 2.97 3.48 -26.51
N LYS A 29 4.18 3.08 -26.91
CA LYS A 29 4.83 1.88 -26.37
C LYS A 29 5.15 2.13 -24.89
N LYS A 30 4.26 1.62 -24.04
CA LYS A 30 4.42 1.29 -22.62
C LYS A 30 5.86 1.46 -22.14
N LYS A 31 6.16 2.57 -21.47
CA LYS A 31 7.30 2.65 -20.57
C LYS A 31 7.00 1.65 -19.45
N LEU A 32 7.37 0.38 -19.67
CA LEU A 32 7.33 -0.65 -18.66
C LEU A 32 8.15 -0.08 -17.50
N LEU A 33 7.48 0.35 -16.44
CA LEU A 33 8.15 0.91 -15.27
C LEU A 33 9.16 -0.15 -14.83
N LYS A 34 10.46 0.16 -14.97
CA LYS A 34 11.53 -0.68 -14.47
C LYS A 34 11.23 -0.89 -12.99
N ARG A 35 10.97 -2.13 -12.57
CA ARG A 35 10.73 -2.43 -11.14
C ARG A 35 11.92 -1.85 -10.38
N LEU A 36 11.65 -1.06 -9.34
CA LEU A 36 12.73 -0.51 -8.51
C LEU A 36 13.59 -1.66 -7.99
N ASN A 37 14.90 -1.50 -8.12
CA ASN A 37 15.86 -2.40 -7.50
C ASN A 37 16.07 -1.91 -6.06
N PHE A 38 15.59 -2.66 -5.07
CA PHE A 38 15.72 -2.29 -3.67
C PHE A 38 17.17 -2.38 -3.18
N GLU A 39 18.00 -3.24 -3.76
CA GLU A 39 19.42 -3.34 -3.44
C GLU A 39 20.16 -2.04 -3.84
N GLU A 40 19.90 -1.54 -5.05
CA GLU A 40 20.47 -0.27 -5.54
C GLU A 40 20.06 0.94 -4.68
N LEU A 41 18.91 0.86 -4.01
CA LEU A 41 18.42 1.90 -3.10
C LEU A 41 18.88 1.71 -1.65
N GLY A 42 19.67 0.66 -1.35
CA GLY A 42 20.09 0.34 0.02
C GLY A 42 18.93 -0.07 0.93
N LEU A 43 17.86 -0.63 0.35
CA LEU A 43 16.65 -1.09 1.04
C LEU A 43 16.54 -2.62 1.07
N ASP A 44 17.65 -3.33 0.81
CA ASP A 44 17.75 -4.76 1.03
C ASP A 44 18.91 -5.06 2.01
N PRO A 45 18.63 -5.61 3.21
CA PRO A 45 17.31 -5.99 3.71
C PRO A 45 16.39 -4.78 3.95
N PRO A 46 15.05 -4.97 4.01
CA PRO A 46 14.12 -3.89 4.31
C PRO A 46 14.48 -3.18 5.62
N PRO A 47 14.36 -1.85 5.68
CA PRO A 47 14.51 -1.13 6.93
C PRO A 47 13.59 -1.68 8.02
N GLU A 48 14.10 -1.76 9.24
CA GLU A 48 13.32 -2.16 10.40
C GLU A 48 12.22 -1.14 10.72
N LEU A 49 11.22 -1.60 11.48
CA LEU A 49 10.14 -0.76 11.95
C LEU A 49 10.67 0.38 12.84
N PRO A 50 10.48 1.67 12.51
CA PRO A 50 10.99 2.75 13.33
C PRO A 50 10.40 2.72 14.76
N SER A 51 11.20 3.05 15.76
CA SER A 51 10.81 2.94 17.18
C SER A 51 9.55 3.74 17.52
N GLU A 52 9.30 4.86 16.84
CA GLU A 52 8.06 5.65 17.01
C GLU A 52 6.80 4.84 16.67
N TRP A 53 6.88 3.97 15.64
CA TRP A 53 5.78 3.09 15.25
C TRP A 53 5.64 1.90 16.19
N MET A 54 6.76 1.28 16.57
CA MET A 54 6.76 0.19 17.54
C MET A 54 6.11 0.63 18.86
N ASN A 55 6.51 1.79 19.40
CA ASN A 55 5.93 2.36 20.60
C ASN A 55 4.41 2.62 20.48
N LYS A 56 3.91 3.02 19.31
CA LYS A 56 2.48 3.22 19.07
C LYS A 56 1.73 1.89 19.07
N ILE A 57 2.29 0.87 18.42
CA ILE A 57 1.72 -0.47 18.38
C ILE A 57 1.67 -1.06 19.81
N GLU A 58 2.76 -0.97 20.57
CA GLU A 58 2.82 -1.43 21.96
C GLU A 58 1.83 -0.71 22.87
N LYS A 59 1.68 0.62 22.74
CA LYS A 59 0.67 1.40 23.48
C LYS A 59 -0.76 0.93 23.23
N LYS A 60 -1.04 0.35 22.06
CA LYS A 60 -2.34 -0.26 21.74
C LYS A 60 -2.46 -1.71 22.23
N GLY A 61 -1.44 -2.26 22.89
CA GLY A 61 -1.36 -3.67 23.24
C GLY A 61 -1.10 -4.57 22.02
N GLY A 62 -0.45 -4.02 20.98
CA GLY A 62 -0.13 -4.73 19.76
C GLY A 62 1.01 -5.73 19.95
N VAL A 63 0.83 -6.94 19.46
CA VAL A 63 1.80 -8.04 19.48
C VAL A 63 1.94 -8.66 18.07
N ASP A 64 2.82 -9.65 17.91
CA ASP A 64 3.03 -10.37 16.63
C ASP A 64 3.30 -9.43 15.44
N VAL A 65 4.21 -8.48 15.62
CA VAL A 65 4.52 -7.46 14.62
C VAL A 65 5.33 -8.06 13.47
N LYS A 66 4.79 -8.01 12.26
CA LYS A 66 5.38 -8.65 11.06
C LYS A 66 5.33 -7.75 9.85
N LEU A 67 6.40 -7.73 9.06
CA LEU A 67 6.43 -7.05 7.78
C LEU A 67 5.65 -7.87 6.74
N VAL A 68 4.54 -7.34 6.24
CA VAL A 68 3.73 -8.01 5.22
C VAL A 68 4.39 -7.85 3.86
N ILE A 69 4.63 -6.61 3.44
CA ILE A 69 5.18 -6.28 2.12
C ILE A 69 5.93 -4.96 2.16
N MET A 70 7.02 -4.87 1.41
CA MET A 70 7.63 -3.61 1.01
C MET A 70 7.51 -3.47 -0.51
N LYS A 71 6.88 -2.41 -0.98
CA LYS A 71 6.68 -2.19 -2.42
C LYS A 71 6.71 -0.70 -2.77
N GLN A 72 6.93 -0.45 -4.06
CA GLN A 72 6.66 0.84 -4.65
C GLN A 72 5.15 1.03 -4.86
N MET A 73 4.66 2.25 -4.64
CA MET A 73 3.31 2.66 -5.01
C MET A 73 3.16 2.70 -6.53
N PHE A 74 2.32 1.82 -7.09
CA PHE A 74 2.00 1.82 -8.51
C PHE A 74 0.86 2.80 -8.83
N PRO A 75 0.75 3.29 -10.07
CA PRO A 75 -0.36 4.15 -10.49
C PRO A 75 -1.74 3.55 -10.19
N THR A 76 -1.88 2.23 -10.26
CA THR A 76 -3.12 1.53 -9.92
C THR A 76 -3.47 1.59 -8.44
N ASP A 77 -2.47 1.62 -7.56
CA ASP A 77 -2.66 1.76 -6.12
C ASP A 77 -3.04 3.21 -5.75
N LEU A 78 -2.66 4.18 -6.58
CA LEU A 78 -2.97 5.61 -6.37
C LEU A 78 -4.21 6.09 -7.13
N ASN A 79 -4.86 5.23 -7.91
CA ASN A 79 -6.04 5.61 -8.67
C ASN A 79 -7.29 5.63 -7.77
N PRO A 80 -7.92 6.80 -7.54
CA PRO A 80 -9.10 6.90 -6.69
C PRO A 80 -10.29 6.07 -7.18
N HIS A 81 -10.35 5.74 -8.48
CA HIS A 81 -11.41 4.92 -9.07
C HIS A 81 -11.25 3.45 -8.72
N HIS A 82 -10.01 2.98 -8.53
CA HIS A 82 -9.75 1.60 -8.13
C HIS A 82 -9.86 1.40 -6.62
N ASP A 83 -9.59 2.46 -5.83
CA ASP A 83 -9.77 2.50 -4.38
C ASP A 83 -9.21 1.26 -3.67
N ARG A 84 -7.99 0.86 -4.07
CA ARG A 84 -7.35 -0.36 -3.57
C ARG A 84 -5.83 -0.27 -3.47
N LEU A 85 -5.28 -0.90 -2.43
CA LEU A 85 -3.86 -1.28 -2.38
C LEU A 85 -3.73 -2.78 -2.65
N SER A 86 -2.94 -3.14 -3.66
CA SER A 86 -2.66 -4.55 -3.97
C SER A 86 -1.48 -5.12 -3.16
N ILE A 87 -1.67 -6.33 -2.63
CA ILE A 87 -0.67 -7.12 -1.90
C ILE A 87 -0.55 -8.48 -2.63
N PRO A 88 0.30 -8.58 -3.65
CA PRO A 88 0.49 -9.82 -4.41
C PRO A 88 1.10 -10.92 -3.52
N PHE A 89 0.56 -12.15 -3.59
CA PHE A 89 1.00 -13.24 -2.70
C PHE A 89 2.50 -13.53 -2.79
N ARG A 90 3.07 -13.44 -3.99
CA ARG A 90 4.51 -13.66 -4.23
C ARG A 90 5.43 -12.61 -3.61
N GLN A 91 4.88 -11.51 -3.10
CA GLN A 91 5.63 -10.42 -2.48
C GLN A 91 5.39 -10.33 -0.97
N ILE A 92 4.57 -11.22 -0.41
CA ILE A 92 4.34 -11.31 1.02
C ILE A 92 5.60 -11.91 1.66
N ARG A 93 6.17 -11.21 2.64
CA ARG A 93 7.40 -11.63 3.33
C ARG A 93 7.12 -12.53 4.52
N ASN A 94 6.08 -12.24 5.28
CA ASN A 94 5.69 -13.02 6.45
C ASN A 94 4.20 -13.35 6.43
N GLU A 95 3.87 -14.58 6.83
CA GLU A 95 2.48 -14.99 7.01
C GLU A 95 1.86 -14.19 8.17
N PHE A 96 0.79 -13.48 7.87
CA PHE A 96 0.16 -12.54 8.79
C PHE A 96 -1.30 -12.89 9.09
N LEU A 97 -1.89 -13.82 8.35
CA LEU A 97 -3.28 -14.25 8.52
C LEU A 97 -3.35 -15.57 9.28
N THR A 98 -4.39 -15.72 10.10
CA THR A 98 -4.74 -17.02 10.67
C THR A 98 -5.43 -17.89 9.62
N GLU A 99 -5.50 -19.21 9.84
CA GLU A 99 -6.17 -20.13 8.92
C GLU A 99 -7.67 -19.80 8.75
N ASP A 100 -8.33 -19.38 9.83
CA ASP A 100 -9.73 -18.93 9.79
C ASP A 100 -9.90 -17.68 8.93
N GLU A 101 -8.97 -16.73 9.03
CA GLU A 101 -8.98 -15.51 8.22
C GLU A 101 -8.73 -15.81 6.74
N LYS A 102 -7.76 -16.68 6.43
CA LYS A 102 -7.52 -17.15 5.06
C LYS A 102 -8.77 -17.81 4.50
N THR A 103 -9.41 -18.68 5.27
CA THR A 103 -10.62 -19.39 4.85
C THR A 103 -11.74 -18.41 4.52
N LYS A 104 -11.99 -17.41 5.39
CA LYS A 104 -12.95 -16.33 5.11
C LYS A 104 -12.65 -15.60 3.80
N LEU A 105 -11.38 -15.27 3.54
CA LEU A 105 -10.98 -14.55 2.33
C LEU A 105 -11.12 -15.42 1.06
N ILE A 106 -10.81 -16.72 1.15
CA ILE A 106 -11.00 -17.67 0.05
C ILE A 106 -12.49 -17.78 -0.32
N GLU A 107 -13.37 -17.82 0.68
CA GLU A 107 -14.84 -17.78 0.55
C GLU A 107 -15.39 -16.42 0.03
N GLN A 108 -14.52 -15.53 -0.45
CA GLN A 108 -14.86 -14.20 -0.98
C GLN A 108 -15.51 -13.27 0.08
N LYS A 109 -15.38 -13.58 1.37
CA LYS A 109 -15.74 -12.66 2.44
C LYS A 109 -14.64 -11.62 2.63
N SER A 110 -14.99 -10.51 3.27
CA SER A 110 -14.05 -9.48 3.66
C SER A 110 -13.77 -9.52 5.16
N ILE A 111 -12.55 -9.15 5.54
CA ILE A 111 -12.17 -8.92 6.92
C ILE A 111 -12.02 -7.41 7.12
N THR A 112 -12.71 -6.87 8.11
CA THR A 112 -12.51 -5.47 8.53
C THR A 112 -11.19 -5.36 9.28
N VAL A 113 -10.34 -4.41 8.88
CA VAL A 113 -9.02 -4.17 9.48
C VAL A 113 -8.85 -2.70 9.81
N LYS A 114 -8.26 -2.40 10.96
CA LYS A 114 -7.81 -1.05 11.31
C LYS A 114 -6.43 -0.81 10.72
N LEU A 115 -6.26 0.29 10.00
CA LEU A 115 -5.00 0.74 9.44
C LEU A 115 -4.54 1.99 10.17
N MET A 116 -3.36 1.93 10.79
CA MET A 116 -2.63 3.11 11.24
C MET A 116 -1.96 3.77 10.03
N GLU A 117 -2.44 4.95 9.64
CA GLU A 117 -1.94 5.73 8.51
C GLU A 117 -0.63 6.45 8.88
N PRO A 118 0.23 6.80 7.88
CA PRO A 118 1.49 7.50 8.13
C PRO A 118 1.36 8.77 8.94
N CYS A 119 0.25 9.50 8.76
CA CYS A 119 -0.05 10.71 9.51
C CYS A 119 -0.48 10.49 10.97
N GLY A 120 -0.67 9.23 11.38
CA GLY A 120 -1.09 8.85 12.72
C GLY A 120 -2.59 8.73 12.93
N SER A 121 -3.43 9.01 11.90
CA SER A 121 -4.85 8.65 11.97
C SER A 121 -5.07 7.15 11.82
N GLU A 122 -6.26 6.70 12.18
CA GLU A 122 -6.70 5.32 11.96
C GLU A 122 -7.84 5.29 10.95
N SER A 123 -7.68 4.45 9.94
CA SER A 123 -8.70 4.19 8.93
C SER A 123 -9.16 2.74 9.04
N GLU A 124 -10.47 2.52 8.97
CA GLU A 124 -11.02 1.17 8.87
C GLU A 124 -11.21 0.80 7.40
N LEU A 125 -10.55 -0.29 6.98
CA LEU A 125 -10.52 -0.82 5.62
C LEU A 125 -11.06 -2.25 5.57
N TYR A 126 -11.31 -2.73 4.36
CA TYR A 126 -11.59 -4.15 4.12
C TYR A 126 -10.41 -4.83 3.46
N LEU A 127 -9.97 -5.94 4.03
CA LEU A 127 -9.09 -6.90 3.38
C LEU A 127 -9.93 -7.91 2.60
N ARG A 128 -9.61 -8.10 1.33
CA ARG A 128 -10.26 -9.06 0.42
C ARG A 128 -9.20 -9.86 -0.33
N GLN A 129 -9.53 -11.10 -0.70
CA GLN A 129 -8.72 -11.87 -1.65
C GLN A 129 -9.31 -11.79 -3.04
N TRP A 130 -8.48 -11.50 -4.02
CA TRP A 130 -8.83 -11.53 -5.43
C TRP A 130 -8.05 -12.63 -6.14
N ASN A 131 -8.79 -13.51 -6.81
CA ASN A 131 -8.22 -14.59 -7.60
C ASN A 131 -8.08 -14.12 -9.06
N LEU A 132 -6.84 -13.96 -9.52
CA LEU A 132 -6.53 -13.74 -10.93
C LEU A 132 -6.29 -15.10 -11.59
N LYS A 133 -6.31 -15.14 -12.93
CA LYS A 133 -6.16 -16.38 -13.72
C LYS A 133 -4.97 -17.26 -13.29
N ASN A 134 -3.85 -16.65 -12.91
CA ASN A 134 -2.59 -17.34 -12.64
C ASN A 134 -2.03 -17.08 -11.23
N THR A 135 -2.67 -16.24 -10.43
CA THR A 135 -2.19 -15.86 -9.09
C THR A 135 -3.31 -15.22 -8.29
N SER A 136 -3.16 -15.16 -6.98
CA SER A 136 -4.07 -14.42 -6.12
C SER A 136 -3.33 -13.25 -5.47
N CYS A 137 -4.07 -12.23 -5.09
CA CYS A 137 -3.57 -11.13 -4.29
C CYS A 137 -4.57 -10.80 -3.19
N TYR A 138 -4.07 -10.24 -2.10
CA TYR A 138 -4.93 -9.52 -1.19
C TYR A 138 -5.07 -8.07 -1.66
N ALA A 139 -6.19 -7.45 -1.36
CA ALA A 139 -6.46 -6.05 -1.62
C ALA A 139 -7.06 -5.39 -0.38
N LEU A 140 -6.50 -4.25 0.01
CA LEU A 140 -7.14 -3.33 0.96
C LEU A 140 -8.05 -2.39 0.17
N THR A 141 -9.34 -2.30 0.51
CA THR A 141 -10.34 -1.57 -0.30
C THR A 141 -11.20 -0.57 0.50
N THR A 142 -12.07 0.16 -0.22
CA THR A 142 -13.24 0.94 0.26
C THR A 142 -12.95 2.32 0.86
N ARG A 143 -11.91 2.45 1.69
CA ARG A 143 -11.45 3.78 2.16
C ARG A 143 -9.98 4.03 1.83
N TRP A 144 -9.41 3.21 0.95
CA TRP A 144 -8.02 3.36 0.53
C TRP A 144 -7.77 4.72 -0.16
N LYS A 145 -8.72 5.23 -0.93
CA LYS A 145 -8.69 6.54 -1.59
C LYS A 145 -8.55 7.73 -0.63
N GLN A 146 -8.85 7.54 0.66
CA GLN A 146 -8.61 8.56 1.68
C GLN A 146 -7.14 8.53 2.12
N VAL A 147 -6.57 7.33 2.20
CA VAL A 147 -5.17 7.07 2.57
C VAL A 147 -4.20 7.55 1.47
N ILE A 148 -4.53 7.36 0.18
CA ILE A 148 -3.63 7.71 -0.95
C ILE A 148 -3.23 9.19 -1.02
N LYS A 149 -3.98 10.10 -0.37
CA LYS A 149 -3.68 11.55 -0.41
C LYS A 149 -2.30 11.90 0.14
N GLU A 150 -1.72 10.99 0.93
CA GLU A 150 -0.41 11.15 1.56
C GLU A 150 0.74 10.62 0.71
N PHE A 151 0.44 10.00 -0.44
CA PHE A 151 1.40 9.28 -1.27
C PHE A 151 1.49 9.87 -2.67
N LYS A 152 2.70 9.80 -3.22
CA LYS A 152 3.02 10.14 -4.61
C LYS A 152 3.43 8.88 -5.36
N GLN A 153 3.34 8.95 -6.68
CA GLN A 153 3.86 7.88 -7.52
C GLN A 153 5.33 7.64 -7.20
N ASN A 154 5.72 6.37 -7.15
CA ASN A 154 7.05 5.89 -6.82
C ASN A 154 7.45 5.96 -5.34
N ASP A 155 6.61 6.49 -4.44
CA ASP A 155 6.86 6.35 -3.01
C ASP A 155 7.01 4.87 -2.65
N ILE A 156 7.93 4.58 -1.74
CA ILE A 156 8.14 3.24 -1.21
C ILE A 156 7.38 3.14 0.10
N ILE A 157 6.59 2.08 0.23
CA ILE A 157 5.80 1.81 1.42
C ILE A 157 6.18 0.46 2.00
N GLN A 158 6.08 0.36 3.32
CA GLN A 158 6.00 -0.87 4.06
C GLN A 158 4.61 -1.00 4.67
N LEU A 159 4.03 -2.18 4.51
CA LEU A 159 2.82 -2.57 5.22
C LEU A 159 3.22 -3.58 6.30
N TRP A 160 2.93 -3.23 7.54
CA TRP A 160 3.15 -4.07 8.71
C TRP A 160 1.82 -4.59 9.23
N SER A 161 1.84 -5.78 9.80
CA SER A 161 0.72 -6.39 10.51
C SER A 161 1.07 -6.55 11.97
N PHE A 162 0.06 -6.49 12.83
CA PHE A 162 0.16 -6.76 14.25
C PHE A 162 -1.21 -7.18 14.78
N ARG A 163 -1.24 -7.72 15.99
CA ARG A 163 -2.44 -8.25 16.63
C ARG A 163 -2.76 -7.47 17.89
N VAL A 164 -4.02 -7.05 18.06
CA VAL A 164 -4.51 -6.48 19.31
C VAL A 164 -5.68 -7.35 19.75
N GLN A 165 -5.55 -8.01 20.90
CA GLN A 165 -6.56 -8.96 21.41
C GLN A 165 -6.94 -10.05 20.38
N GLY A 166 -5.97 -10.48 19.56
CA GLY A 166 -6.16 -11.47 18.49
C GLY A 166 -6.65 -10.91 17.15
N GLU A 167 -7.17 -9.68 17.12
CA GLU A 167 -7.66 -9.05 15.90
C GLU A 167 -6.51 -8.50 15.04
N LEU A 168 -6.60 -8.70 13.72
CA LEU A 168 -5.65 -8.16 12.75
C LEU A 168 -5.75 -6.64 12.65
N GLN A 169 -4.62 -5.97 12.85
CA GLN A 169 -4.43 -4.57 12.54
C GLN A 169 -3.21 -4.39 11.64
N LEU A 170 -3.19 -3.26 10.93
CA LEU A 170 -2.16 -2.94 9.95
C LEU A 170 -1.57 -1.56 10.25
N ALA A 171 -0.30 -1.37 9.91
CA ALA A 171 0.38 -0.08 9.92
C ALA A 171 1.01 0.16 8.55
N LEU A 172 0.74 1.33 7.98
CA LEU A 172 1.29 1.74 6.70
C LEU A 172 2.36 2.80 6.92
N ILE A 173 3.57 2.53 6.44
CA ILE A 173 4.73 3.37 6.66
C ILE A 173 5.30 3.75 5.30
N LYS A 174 5.55 5.04 5.09
CA LYS A 174 6.31 5.50 3.94
C LYS A 174 7.80 5.50 4.29
N VAL A 175 8.58 4.83 3.47
CA VAL A 175 10.03 4.68 3.63
C VAL A 175 10.74 5.86 2.95
N PRO A 176 11.49 6.67 3.70
CA PRO A 176 12.35 7.68 3.08
C PRO A 176 13.48 6.98 2.35
N TYR A 177 13.70 7.36 1.09
CA TYR A 177 14.87 6.92 0.33
C TYR A 177 15.45 8.12 -0.42
N ALA A 178 16.77 8.16 -0.54
CA ALA A 178 17.44 9.19 -1.31
C ALA A 178 17.18 8.92 -2.80
N SER A 179 16.15 9.54 -3.38
CA SER A 179 16.05 9.60 -4.83
C SER A 179 17.14 10.56 -5.33
N ALA A 180 17.93 10.10 -6.31
CA ALA A 180 18.99 10.89 -6.94
C ALA A 180 18.48 12.11 -7.74
N SER A 181 17.29 12.64 -7.43
CA SER A 181 16.67 13.80 -8.10
C SER A 181 16.30 14.94 -7.16
N ALA A 182 16.86 14.99 -5.95
CA ALA A 182 16.79 16.17 -5.09
C ALA A 182 18.10 16.98 -5.15
N SER A 183 18.53 17.34 -6.36
CA SER A 183 19.48 18.44 -6.57
C SER A 183 18.72 19.60 -7.20
N ALA A 184 18.02 20.37 -6.36
CA ALA A 184 17.51 21.68 -6.71
C ALA A 184 18.01 22.68 -5.66
N SER A 185 19.12 23.33 -6.00
CA SER A 185 19.50 24.70 -5.64
C SER A 185 18.98 25.27 -4.32
N ALA A 186 19.81 25.23 -3.29
CA ALA A 186 19.86 26.27 -2.27
C ALA A 186 21.32 26.69 -2.12
N SER A 187 21.77 27.58 -3.01
CA SER A 187 22.94 28.42 -2.77
C SER A 187 22.56 29.43 -1.69
N THR A 188 23.04 29.23 -0.48
CA THR A 188 23.29 30.35 0.43
C THR A 188 24.46 29.96 1.31
N ASP A 189 25.59 30.61 1.07
CA ASP A 189 26.73 30.64 1.98
C ASP A 189 26.27 31.12 3.35
N VAL A 190 26.58 30.35 4.40
CA VAL A 190 27.01 30.88 5.70
C VAL A 190 27.71 29.79 6.52
N ASN A 191 28.76 30.24 7.18
CA ASN A 191 29.79 29.51 7.92
C ASN A 191 29.28 29.03 9.30
N GLY A 192 29.75 27.87 9.79
CA GLY A 192 29.76 27.55 11.24
C GLY A 192 29.16 26.21 11.70
N GLY A 193 30.03 25.28 12.12
CA GLY A 193 29.92 24.51 13.39
C GLY A 193 28.86 23.42 13.56
N GLY A 194 29.32 22.16 13.55
CA GLY A 194 28.95 21.11 14.53
C GLY A 194 27.57 20.44 14.48
N GLY A 195 27.57 19.11 14.56
CA GLY A 195 26.44 18.32 15.09
C GLY A 195 25.88 17.28 14.13
N GLY A 196 25.96 16.00 14.53
CA GLY A 196 25.43 14.86 13.79
C GLY A 196 23.94 14.98 13.47
N GLY A 197 23.60 14.85 12.19
CA GLY A 197 22.23 14.89 11.71
C GLY A 197 21.62 13.50 11.59
N GLY A 198 20.98 13.04 12.66
CA GLY A 198 19.93 12.02 12.53
C GLY A 198 18.77 12.65 11.76
N VAL A 199 18.45 12.09 10.59
CA VAL A 199 17.27 12.50 9.79
C VAL A 199 16.02 12.35 10.65
N SER A 200 15.44 13.49 11.05
CA SER A 200 14.32 13.53 11.98
C SER A 200 13.02 13.13 11.28
N LEU A 201 12.49 11.96 11.65
CA LEU A 201 11.16 11.44 11.24
C LEU A 201 9.98 12.36 11.63
N LYS A 202 10.25 13.40 12.43
CA LYS A 202 9.28 14.42 12.88
C LYS A 202 8.53 15.10 11.72
N ASN A 203 9.12 15.18 10.52
CA ASN A 203 8.48 15.82 9.37
C ASN A 203 7.38 14.97 8.71
N GLN A 204 7.28 13.67 9.00
CA GLN A 204 6.26 12.81 8.39
C GLN A 204 4.88 12.99 9.03
N PHE A 205 4.83 13.44 10.29
CA PHE A 205 3.59 13.65 11.03
C PHE A 205 2.98 15.06 10.87
N CYS A 206 3.73 16.05 10.37
CA CYS A 206 3.29 17.45 10.37
C CYS A 206 2.22 17.79 9.29
N MET A 207 1.96 16.90 8.32
CA MET A 207 1.14 17.21 7.13
C MET A 207 -0.39 17.05 7.30
N CYS A 208 -0.92 16.68 8.48
CA CYS A 208 -2.33 16.26 8.60
C CYS A 208 -3.22 17.05 9.56
N LEU A 209 -2.80 18.25 9.98
CA LEU A 209 -3.59 19.10 10.87
C LEU A 209 -4.91 19.62 10.24
N GLU A 210 -5.21 19.29 8.97
CA GLU A 210 -6.41 19.75 8.27
C GLU A 210 -7.60 18.78 8.31
N ARG A 211 -7.44 17.52 8.77
CA ARG A 211 -8.58 16.58 8.86
C ARG A 211 -9.46 16.76 10.10
N THR A 212 -8.97 17.43 11.15
CA THR A 212 -9.70 17.55 12.42
C THR A 212 -10.62 18.78 12.51
N LYS A 213 -10.86 19.50 11.39
CA LYS A 213 -11.63 20.77 11.40
C LYS A 213 -13.00 20.73 10.71
N THR A 214 -13.48 19.57 10.26
CA THR A 214 -14.85 19.47 9.72
C THR A 214 -15.61 18.37 10.44
N THR A 215 -16.29 18.76 11.51
CA THR A 215 -17.51 18.12 12.03
C THR A 215 -18.49 19.23 12.32
#